data_AF-A0A9N8M2A2-F1
#
_entry.id   AF-A0A9N8M2A2-F1
#
_cell.length_a   1.000
_cell.length_b   1.000
_cell.length_c   1.000
_cell.angle_alpha   90.00
_cell.angle_beta   90.00
_cell.angle_gamma   90.00
#
_symmetry.space_group_name_H-M   'P 1'
#
loop_
_entity.id
_entity.type
_entity.pdbx_description
1 polymer ?
#
loop_
_entity_poly.entity_id
_entity_poly.type
_entity_poly.pdbx_seq_one_letter_code
_entity_poly.pdbx_strand_id
1 'polypeptide(L)'
;MLDPVVRDKIKFSSKASELVDYVPVSKLRKAMGGTMQWEWDYIEPTAAENALLKDTQTRDAVRKEHNELNSRFEEVTRAWVNTKDDSDQAAKDLNYRRHVLGKQLRLKQFQLNPYIRARNIYQRNGTLKEDGSWLWTYPQADGKVVEQVVGDV
;
A
#
# COMPACT_ATOMS: atom_id res chain seq x y z
N MET A 1 -32.56 -0.43 16.62
CA MET A 1 -31.53 -1.46 16.92
C MET A 1 -30.67 -1.66 15.68
N LEU A 2 -29.35 -1.80 15.84
CA LEU A 2 -28.42 -2.07 14.73
C LEU A 2 -28.59 -3.51 14.20
N ASP A 3 -28.49 -3.65 12.88
CA ASP A 3 -28.48 -4.92 12.15
C ASP A 3 -27.46 -5.91 12.75
N PRO A 4 -27.80 -7.21 12.88
CA PRO A 4 -26.91 -8.21 13.48
C PRO A 4 -25.55 -8.38 12.77
N VAL A 5 -25.50 -8.30 11.44
CA VAL A 5 -24.25 -8.44 10.67
C VAL A 5 -23.34 -7.23 10.87
N VAL A 6 -23.93 -6.03 10.93
CA VAL A 6 -23.19 -4.80 11.28
C VAL A 6 -22.68 -4.86 12.72
N ARG A 7 -23.50 -5.35 13.65
CA ARG A 7 -23.14 -5.48 15.06
C ARG A 7 -21.95 -6.40 15.27
N ASP A 8 -21.84 -7.48 14.51
CA ASP A 8 -20.72 -8.40 14.63
C ASP A 8 -19.38 -7.81 14.14
N LYS A 9 -19.40 -6.80 13.26
CA LYS A 9 -18.18 -6.13 12.78
C LYS A 9 -17.61 -5.09 13.75
N ILE A 10 -18.39 -4.68 14.75
CA ILE A 10 -18.00 -3.62 15.69
C ILE A 10 -17.70 -4.24 17.05
N LYS A 11 -16.44 -4.17 17.48
CA LYS A 11 -16.00 -4.64 18.80
C LYS A 11 -15.61 -3.43 19.65
N PHE A 12 -16.38 -3.17 20.70
CA PHE A 12 -16.01 -2.17 21.70
C PHE A 12 -15.17 -2.85 22.78
N SER A 13 -14.08 -2.19 23.18
CA SER A 13 -13.22 -2.70 24.23
C SER A 13 -12.70 -1.54 25.08
N SER A 14 -12.48 -1.84 26.37
CA SER A 14 -11.81 -0.94 27.31
C SER A 14 -10.40 -1.41 27.69
N LYS A 15 -10.01 -2.64 27.30
CA LYS A 15 -8.76 -3.30 27.69
C LYS A 15 -8.21 -4.15 26.54
N ALA A 16 -6.90 -4.09 26.31
CA ALA A 16 -6.25 -4.91 25.28
C ALA A 16 -6.52 -6.42 25.39
N SER A 17 -6.72 -6.95 26.60
CA SER A 17 -7.04 -8.37 26.82
C SER A 17 -8.36 -8.83 26.16
N GLU A 18 -9.28 -7.91 25.87
CA GLU A 18 -10.55 -8.21 25.17
C GLU A 18 -10.39 -8.20 23.64
N LEU A 19 -9.23 -7.75 23.13
CA LEU A 19 -8.95 -7.63 21.69
C LEU A 19 -8.01 -8.71 21.17
N VAL A 20 -7.55 -9.64 22.02
CA VAL A 20 -6.48 -10.61 21.69
C VAL A 20 -6.87 -11.53 20.53
N ASP A 21 -8.16 -11.85 20.40
CA ASP A 21 -8.69 -12.65 19.29
C ASP A 21 -8.63 -11.91 17.93
N TYR A 22 -8.44 -10.59 17.94
CA TYR A 22 -8.42 -9.75 16.75
C TYR A 22 -7.04 -9.14 16.46
N VAL A 23 -6.31 -8.75 17.49
CA VAL A 23 -4.99 -8.11 17.39
C VAL A 23 -4.05 -8.72 18.43
N PRO A 24 -2.93 -9.33 18.02
CA PRO A 24 -1.93 -9.85 18.95
C PRO A 24 -1.41 -8.76 19.89
N VAL A 25 -1.23 -9.09 21.18
CA VAL A 25 -0.70 -8.14 22.18
C VAL A 25 0.69 -7.62 21.83
N SER A 26 1.47 -8.38 21.04
CA SER A 26 2.77 -7.97 20.51
C SER A 26 2.71 -6.82 19.52
N LYS A 27 1.54 -6.52 18.95
CA LYS A 27 1.30 -5.40 18.03
C LYS A 27 0.60 -4.22 18.70
N LEU A 28 0.32 -4.31 20.00
CA LEU A 28 -0.27 -3.23 20.79
C LEU A 28 0.80 -2.58 21.65
N ARG A 29 0.78 -1.24 21.73
CA ARG A 29 1.69 -0.46 22.59
C ARG A 29 1.52 -0.83 24.05
N LYS A 30 2.60 -0.70 24.84
CA LYS A 30 2.52 -0.83 26.31
C LYS A 30 1.49 0.09 26.94
N ALA A 31 1.41 1.36 26.50
CA ALA A 31 0.41 2.32 26.96
C ALA A 31 -1.05 1.87 26.69
N MET A 32 -1.26 0.93 25.77
CA MET A 32 -2.57 0.35 25.44
C MET A 32 -2.80 -1.03 26.07
N GLY A 33 -1.87 -1.53 26.90
CA GLY A 33 -1.95 -2.86 27.52
C GLY A 33 -1.36 -4.00 26.69
N GLY A 34 -0.55 -3.70 25.66
CA GLY A 34 0.21 -4.68 24.90
C GLY A 34 1.68 -4.79 25.32
N THR A 35 2.51 -5.41 24.47
CA THR A 35 3.94 -5.64 24.75
C THR A 35 4.89 -4.88 23.83
N MET A 36 4.36 -4.20 22.80
CA MET A 36 5.17 -3.42 21.86
C MET A 36 5.83 -2.23 22.55
N GLN A 37 7.16 -2.23 22.56
CA GLN A 37 8.03 -1.17 23.06
C GLN A 37 8.28 -0.14 21.95
N TRP A 38 7.21 0.52 21.53
CA TRP A 38 7.26 1.55 20.50
C TRP A 38 6.46 2.76 20.96
N GLU A 39 7.04 3.93 20.73
CA GLU A 39 6.39 5.22 20.94
C GLU A 39 6.37 5.99 19.63
N TRP A 40 5.35 6.85 19.49
CA TRP A 40 5.23 7.68 18.30
C TRP A 40 6.28 8.79 18.34
N ASP A 41 7.07 8.87 17.27
CA ASP A 41 7.99 9.97 17.01
C ASP A 41 7.72 10.54 15.61
N TYR A 42 7.62 11.87 15.53
CA TYR A 42 7.38 12.55 14.27
C TYR A 42 8.70 13.06 13.69
N ILE A 43 9.21 12.33 12.72
CA ILE A 43 10.42 12.72 11.98
C ILE A 43 10.08 13.93 11.11
N GLU A 44 10.73 15.06 11.36
CA GLU A 44 10.52 16.31 10.62
C GLU A 44 11.05 16.22 9.17
N PRO A 45 10.48 17.00 8.22
CA PRO A 45 10.89 16.97 6.82
C PRO A 45 12.24 17.68 6.66
N THR A 46 13.04 17.23 5.69
CA THR A 46 14.28 17.96 5.33
C THR A 46 14.05 18.81 4.09
N ALA A 47 14.73 19.96 4.00
CA ALA A 47 14.57 20.88 2.88
C ALA A 47 14.89 20.24 1.50
N ALA A 48 15.72 19.20 1.48
CA ALA A 48 16.16 18.51 0.27
C ALA A 48 15.27 17.31 -0.11
N GLU A 49 14.42 16.79 0.79
CA GLU A 49 13.76 15.49 0.58
C GLU A 49 12.80 15.45 -0.63
N ASN A 50 12.32 16.62 -1.06
CA ASN A 50 11.37 16.79 -2.16
C ASN A 50 12.01 17.49 -3.37
N ALA A 51 13.34 17.52 -3.48
CA ALA A 51 14.04 18.17 -4.58
C ALA A 51 13.60 17.68 -5.97
N LEU A 52 13.25 16.39 -6.09
CA LEU A 52 12.78 15.77 -7.34
C LEU A 52 11.45 16.34 -7.84
N LEU A 53 10.63 16.98 -7.00
CA LEU A 53 9.41 17.65 -7.44
C LEU A 53 9.68 18.81 -8.41
N LYS A 54 10.92 19.35 -8.40
CA LYS A 54 11.34 20.43 -9.29
C LYS A 54 11.79 19.92 -10.67
N ASP A 55 12.06 18.62 -10.81
CA ASP A 55 12.46 18.00 -12.08
C ASP A 55 11.21 17.73 -12.94
N THR A 56 10.74 18.77 -13.62
CA THR A 56 9.55 18.70 -14.48
C THR A 56 9.82 17.93 -15.78
N GLN A 57 11.05 17.95 -16.28
CA GLN A 57 11.41 17.28 -17.53
C GLN A 57 11.30 15.77 -17.37
N THR A 58 11.91 15.20 -16.33
CA THR A 58 11.82 13.75 -16.06
C THR A 58 10.41 13.36 -15.68
N ARG A 59 9.72 14.19 -14.88
CA ARG A 59 8.30 13.98 -14.55
C ARG A 59 7.45 13.80 -15.80
N ASP A 60 7.59 14.70 -16.77
CA ASP A 60 6.74 14.73 -17.95
C ASP A 60 7.07 13.55 -18.89
N ALA A 61 8.33 13.14 -18.97
CA ALA A 61 8.74 11.92 -19.68
C ALA A 61 8.13 10.65 -19.06
N VAL A 62 8.29 10.45 -17.75
CA VAL A 62 7.73 9.28 -17.04
C VAL A 62 6.20 9.28 -17.08
N ARG A 63 5.57 10.46 -16.95
CA ARG A 63 4.12 10.62 -17.05
C ARG A 63 3.59 10.27 -18.45
N LYS A 64 4.33 10.60 -19.51
CA LYS A 64 3.96 10.22 -20.87
C LYS A 64 3.92 8.69 -21.01
N GLU A 65 4.97 7.99 -20.57
CA GLU A 65 5.01 6.52 -20.59
C GLU A 65 3.87 5.90 -19.76
N HIS A 66 3.60 6.47 -18.57
CA HIS A 66 2.48 6.04 -17.72
C HIS A 66 1.13 6.19 -18.46
N ASN A 67 0.91 7.32 -19.14
CA ASN A 67 -0.32 7.56 -19.88
C ASN A 67 -0.47 6.61 -21.09
N GLU A 68 0.62 6.30 -21.79
CA GLU A 68 0.61 5.32 -22.87
C GLU A 68 0.22 3.91 -22.38
N LEU A 69 0.74 3.50 -21.21
CA LEU A 69 0.33 2.25 -20.56
C LEU A 69 -1.15 2.26 -20.17
N ASN A 70 -1.66 3.39 -19.66
CA ASN A 70 -3.07 3.54 -19.30
C ASN A 70 -3.97 3.38 -20.52
N SER A 71 -3.66 4.06 -21.63
CA SER A 71 -4.43 3.93 -22.87
C SER A 71 -4.49 2.48 -23.36
N ARG A 72 -3.37 1.75 -23.31
CA ARG A 72 -3.33 0.32 -23.66
C ARG A 72 -4.15 -0.54 -22.70
N PHE A 73 -4.05 -0.28 -21.39
CA PHE A 73 -4.84 -0.99 -20.39
C PHE A 73 -6.33 -0.80 -20.62
N GLU A 74 -6.77 0.43 -20.89
CA GLU A 74 -8.17 0.73 -21.19
C GLU A 74 -8.65 0.05 -22.49
N GLU A 75 -7.83 0.07 -23.55
CA GLU A 75 -8.13 -0.59 -24.82
C GLU A 75 -8.35 -2.10 -24.62
N VAL A 76 -7.40 -2.77 -23.95
CA VAL A 76 -7.50 -4.20 -23.64
C VAL A 76 -8.69 -4.49 -22.72
N THR A 77 -8.98 -3.61 -21.76
CA THR A 77 -10.14 -3.76 -20.88
C THR A 77 -11.46 -3.64 -21.66
N ARG A 78 -11.58 -2.66 -22.56
CA ARG A 78 -12.74 -2.54 -23.45
C ARG A 78 -12.91 -3.78 -24.32
N ALA A 79 -11.82 -4.30 -24.89
CA ALA A 79 -11.85 -5.54 -25.67
C ALA A 79 -12.32 -6.74 -24.83
N TRP A 80 -11.81 -6.86 -23.59
CA TRP A 80 -12.18 -7.93 -22.67
C TRP A 80 -13.65 -7.88 -22.26
N VAL A 81 -14.17 -6.71 -21.89
CA VAL A 81 -15.59 -6.53 -21.50
C VAL A 81 -16.55 -6.85 -22.65
N ASN A 82 -16.11 -6.71 -23.90
CA ASN A 82 -16.91 -7.06 -25.07
C ASN A 82 -16.83 -8.55 -25.44
N THR A 83 -16.13 -9.38 -24.67
CA THR A 83 -16.18 -10.85 -24.84
C THR A 83 -17.48 -11.42 -24.29
N LYS A 84 -17.99 -12.48 -24.91
CA LYS A 84 -19.30 -13.06 -24.56
C LYS A 84 -19.24 -14.00 -23.36
N ASP A 85 -18.08 -14.60 -23.12
CA ASP A 85 -17.86 -15.63 -22.11
C ASP A 85 -16.42 -15.55 -21.60
N ASP A 86 -16.26 -15.38 -20.28
CA ASP A 86 -14.96 -15.31 -19.61
C ASP A 86 -14.17 -16.64 -19.69
N SER A 87 -14.83 -17.74 -20.04
CA SER A 87 -14.19 -19.05 -20.21
C SER A 87 -13.49 -19.22 -21.57
N ASP A 88 -13.78 -18.36 -22.56
CA ASP A 88 -13.14 -18.36 -23.88
C ASP A 88 -11.64 -18.05 -23.77
N GLN A 89 -10.83 -18.68 -24.61
CA GLN A 89 -9.39 -18.45 -24.68
C GLN A 89 -9.08 -16.97 -24.99
N ALA A 90 -9.86 -16.34 -25.86
CA ALA A 90 -9.69 -14.91 -26.18
C ALA A 90 -9.92 -14.02 -24.94
N ALA A 91 -10.93 -14.33 -24.12
CA ALA A 91 -11.20 -13.61 -22.88
C ALA A 91 -10.08 -13.82 -21.85
N LYS A 92 -9.58 -15.05 -21.70
CA LYS A 92 -8.44 -15.38 -20.83
C LYS A 92 -7.16 -14.65 -21.23
N ASP A 93 -6.85 -14.61 -22.52
CA ASP A 93 -5.66 -13.92 -23.05
C ASP A 93 -5.74 -12.41 -22.82
N LEU A 94 -6.91 -11.80 -23.07
CA LEU A 94 -7.14 -10.37 -22.81
C LEU A 94 -7.07 -10.06 -21.31
N ASN A 95 -7.63 -10.92 -20.46
CA ASN A 95 -7.54 -10.79 -19.00
C ASN A 95 -6.08 -10.87 -18.51
N TYR A 96 -5.29 -11.80 -19.06
CA TYR A 96 -3.86 -11.91 -18.75
C TYR A 96 -3.10 -10.66 -19.20
N ARG A 97 -3.33 -10.17 -20.41
CA ARG A 97 -2.73 -8.92 -20.91
C ARG A 97 -3.11 -7.72 -20.03
N ARG A 98 -4.37 -7.61 -19.62
CA ARG A 98 -4.85 -6.59 -18.68
C ARG A 98 -4.09 -6.67 -17.36
N HIS A 99 -3.90 -7.88 -16.82
CA HIS A 99 -3.16 -8.09 -15.58
C HIS A 99 -1.68 -7.68 -15.70
N VAL A 100 -1.01 -8.03 -16.80
CA VAL A 100 0.38 -7.61 -17.08
C VAL A 100 0.50 -6.10 -17.19
N LEU A 101 -0.41 -5.45 -17.94
CA LEU A 101 -0.45 -3.99 -18.06
C LEU A 101 -0.70 -3.32 -16.70
N GLY A 102 -1.55 -3.89 -15.86
CA GLY A 102 -1.77 -3.43 -14.48
C GLY A 102 -0.50 -3.45 -13.63
N LYS A 103 0.32 -4.50 -13.75
CA LYS A 103 1.64 -4.56 -13.09
C LYS A 103 2.61 -3.51 -13.64
N GLN A 104 2.65 -3.32 -14.95
CA GLN A 104 3.50 -2.29 -15.58
C GLN A 104 3.09 -0.87 -15.13
N LEU A 105 1.79 -0.59 -15.06
CA LEU A 105 1.25 0.65 -14.54
C LEU A 105 1.67 0.88 -13.09
N ARG A 106 1.55 -0.14 -12.23
CA ARG A 106 2.01 -0.05 -10.84
C ARG A 106 3.49 0.34 -10.75
N LEU A 107 4.37 -0.34 -11.50
CA LEU A 107 5.80 -0.03 -11.52
C LEU A 107 6.05 1.40 -12.01
N LYS A 108 5.35 1.82 -13.06
CA LYS A 108 5.52 3.16 -13.63
C LYS A 108 4.99 4.25 -12.70
N GLN A 109 3.92 3.99 -11.95
CA GLN A 109 3.45 4.89 -10.90
C GLN A 109 4.48 5.05 -9.78
N PHE A 110 5.17 3.99 -9.37
CA PHE A 110 6.26 4.11 -8.39
C PHE A 110 7.42 4.96 -8.91
N GLN A 111 7.77 4.84 -10.19
CA GLN A 111 8.76 5.71 -10.82
C GLN A 111 8.29 7.17 -10.91
N LEU A 112 7.00 7.41 -11.11
CA LEU A 112 6.44 8.77 -11.20
C LEU A 112 6.33 9.44 -9.83
N ASN A 113 6.06 8.68 -8.77
CA ASN A 113 5.77 9.18 -7.43
C ASN A 113 6.75 10.27 -6.92
N PRO A 114 8.08 10.09 -6.96
CA PRO A 114 9.03 11.08 -6.44
C PRO A 114 8.93 12.46 -7.10
N TYR A 115 8.35 12.53 -8.30
CA TYR A 115 8.21 13.76 -9.09
C TYR A 115 6.85 14.45 -8.91
N ILE A 116 5.87 13.79 -8.27
CA ILE A 116 4.48 14.30 -8.18
C ILE A 116 3.93 14.36 -6.76
N ARG A 117 4.54 13.68 -5.78
CA ARG A 117 4.10 13.68 -4.39
C ARG A 117 5.26 13.92 -3.44
N ALA A 118 5.02 14.73 -2.41
CA ALA A 118 5.97 14.89 -1.33
C ALA A 118 6.13 13.61 -0.50
N ARG A 119 7.30 13.43 0.13
CA ARG A 119 7.52 12.35 1.09
C ARG A 119 6.62 12.53 2.32
N ASN A 120 6.14 11.41 2.85
CA ASN A 120 5.34 11.40 4.09
C ASN A 120 6.13 10.79 5.26
N ILE A 121 5.52 10.77 6.45
CA ILE A 121 6.14 10.20 7.65
C ILE A 121 6.53 8.71 7.49
N TYR A 122 5.71 7.92 6.80
CA TYR A 122 5.97 6.50 6.58
C TYR A 122 7.19 6.25 5.67
N GLN A 123 7.48 7.19 4.77
CA GLN A 123 8.69 7.13 3.95
C GLN A 123 9.93 7.64 4.67
N ARG A 124 9.76 8.54 5.64
CA ARG A 124 10.85 9.08 6.47
C ARG A 124 11.28 8.08 7.54
N ASN A 125 10.34 7.37 8.14
CA ASN A 125 10.62 6.35 9.15
C ASN A 125 10.95 4.97 8.56
N GLY A 126 10.96 4.85 7.22
CA GLY A 126 11.27 3.60 6.50
C GLY A 126 10.17 2.55 6.49
N THR A 127 8.99 2.81 7.07
CA THR A 127 7.86 1.88 7.04
C THR A 127 7.32 1.67 5.62
N LEU A 128 7.25 2.71 4.79
CA LEU A 128 6.89 2.64 3.38
C LEU A 128 8.15 2.79 2.51
N LYS A 129 8.47 1.76 1.75
CA LYS A 129 9.60 1.75 0.81
C LYS A 129 9.22 2.35 -0.55
N GLU A 130 10.21 2.68 -1.36
CA GLU A 130 10.00 3.26 -2.71
C GLU A 130 9.39 2.28 -3.71
N ASP A 131 9.53 0.97 -3.47
CA ASP A 131 8.86 -0.09 -4.23
C ASP A 131 7.38 -0.30 -3.82
N GLY A 132 6.90 0.47 -2.83
CA GLY A 132 5.56 0.40 -2.30
C GLY A 132 5.30 -0.75 -1.32
N SER A 133 6.33 -1.51 -0.95
CA SER A 133 6.24 -2.46 0.16
C SER A 133 6.21 -1.71 1.50
N TRP A 134 5.52 -2.31 2.47
CA TRP A 134 5.43 -1.84 3.83
C TRP A 134 6.19 -2.78 4.75
N LEU A 135 7.08 -2.25 5.57
CA LEU A 135 7.74 -2.97 6.65
C LEU A 135 7.25 -2.42 7.99
N TRP A 136 6.41 -3.20 8.67
CA TRP A 136 6.00 -2.91 10.03
C TRP A 136 6.93 -3.59 11.02
N THR A 137 7.52 -2.82 11.92
CA THR A 137 8.35 -3.33 13.00
C THR A 137 7.62 -3.14 14.34
N TYR A 138 7.58 -4.22 15.12
CA TYR A 138 6.96 -4.25 16.44
C TYR A 138 8.05 -4.65 17.45
N PRO A 139 8.91 -3.72 17.89
CA PRO A 139 9.95 -4.00 18.88
C PRO A 139 9.33 -4.43 20.21
N GLN A 140 9.89 -5.46 20.84
CA GLN A 140 9.44 -6.02 22.10
C GLN A 140 10.43 -5.70 23.24
N ALA A 141 9.96 -5.80 24.48
CA ALA A 141 10.79 -5.53 25.65
C ALA A 141 11.95 -6.53 25.85
N ASP A 142 11.85 -7.74 25.29
CA ASP A 142 12.90 -8.76 25.33
C ASP A 142 13.99 -8.56 24.26
N GLY A 143 13.94 -7.44 23.52
CA GLY A 143 14.86 -7.12 22.44
C GLY A 143 14.52 -7.76 21.10
N LYS A 144 13.49 -8.62 21.01
CA LYS A 144 13.02 -9.16 19.73
C LYS A 144 12.27 -8.09 18.96
N VAL A 145 12.40 -8.11 17.64
CA VAL A 145 11.59 -7.30 16.73
C VAL A 145 10.72 -8.25 15.93
N VAL A 146 9.41 -8.14 16.10
CA VAL A 146 8.47 -8.83 15.22
C VAL A 146 8.31 -7.95 13.98
N GLU A 147 8.48 -8.55 12.81
CA GLU A 147 8.34 -7.84 11.54
C GLU A 147 7.12 -8.36 10.78
N GLN A 148 6.48 -7.47 10.03
CA GLN A 148 5.45 -7.82 9.07
C GLN A 148 5.68 -7.04 7.79
N VAL A 149 5.95 -7.76 6.71
CA VAL A 149 6.06 -7.18 5.38
C VAL A 149 4.73 -7.32 4.64
N VAL A 150 4.27 -6.25 3.99
CA VAL A 150 3.03 -6.21 3.22
C VAL A 150 3.27 -5.52 1.90
N GLY A 151 2.61 -5.98 0.83
CA GLY A 151 2.76 -5.36 -0.49
C GLY A 151 3.96 -5.84 -1.29
N ASP A 152 4.69 -6.83 -0.76
CA ASP A 152 5.62 -7.67 -1.53
C ASP A 152 4.80 -8.42 -2.59
N VAL A 153 4.88 -7.95 -3.84
CA VAL A 153 4.27 -8.60 -5.02
C VAL A 153 5.12 -8.33 -6.24
#